data_AF-A0A7X6WU56-F1
#
_entry.id   AF-A0A7X6WU56-F1
#
_cell.length_a   1.000
_cell.length_b   1.000
_cell.length_c   1.000
_cell.angle_alpha   90.00
_cell.angle_beta   90.00
_cell.angle_gamma   90.00
#
_symmetry.space_group_name_H-M   'P 1'
#
loop_
_entity.id
_entity.type
_entity.pdbx_description
1 polymer ?
#
loop_
_entity_poly.entity_id
_entity_poly.type
_entity_poly.pdbx_seq_one_letter_code
_entity_poly.pdbx_strand_id
1 'polypeptide(L)'
;VMMIVRSMRAMLFMMIFLFIVNSLVIKTGPVLINLGFIKIYTDSIIQTLYIIVRLVLMISLTTILTVSTKPMDLTFGIEDLLAPFKIIKVPSHEIAMIISIALRFIPTLLDEANRIMKAQASRGVDFQEGSIKEKIGSILALIIPLFASSFQRAEELADAMEARGYNPGEKRTRYRVYTIDIQDIMMTLITALVLISFIVYRIVL
;
A
#
# COMPACT_ATOMS: atom_id res chain seq x y z
N VAL A 1 7.20 -2.78 -16.51
CA VAL A 1 8.02 -4.02 -16.56
C VAL A 1 9.21 -3.98 -15.61
N MET A 2 10.08 -2.96 -15.67
CA MET A 2 11.30 -2.90 -14.84
C MET A 2 11.03 -2.89 -13.32
N MET A 3 9.96 -2.25 -12.83
CA MET A 3 9.54 -2.35 -11.42
C MET A 3 9.11 -3.77 -11.02
N ILE A 4 8.37 -4.48 -11.87
CA ILE A 4 7.92 -5.86 -11.59
C ILE A 4 9.14 -6.78 -11.46
N VAL A 5 10.11 -6.65 -12.36
CA VAL A 5 11.37 -7.43 -12.30
C VAL A 5 12.16 -7.11 -11.02
N ARG A 6 12.17 -5.84 -10.59
CA ARG A 6 12.81 -5.43 -9.33
C ARG A 6 12.09 -6.02 -8.10
N SER A 7 10.75 -6.00 -8.08
CA SER A 7 9.95 -6.63 -7.02
C SER A 7 10.19 -8.14 -6.97
N MET A 8 10.24 -8.81 -8.13
CA MET A 8 10.53 -10.24 -8.23
C MET A 8 11.95 -10.60 -7.77
N ARG A 9 12.94 -9.73 -7.98
CA ARG A 9 14.31 -9.98 -7.53
C ARG A 9 14.43 -10.03 -6.01
N ALA A 10 13.70 -9.18 -5.28
CA ALA A 10 13.63 -9.25 -3.82
C ALA A 10 12.99 -10.56 -3.34
N MET A 11 12.04 -11.11 -4.11
CA MET A 11 11.35 -12.35 -3.79
C MET A 11 12.18 -13.61 -4.02
N LEU A 12 13.22 -13.59 -4.87
CA LEU A 12 14.05 -14.77 -5.12
C LEU A 12 14.62 -15.34 -3.81
N PHE A 13 15.03 -14.46 -2.90
CA PHE A 13 15.47 -14.86 -1.57
C PHE A 13 14.36 -15.58 -0.78
N MET A 14 13.15 -15.02 -0.75
CA MET A 14 12.01 -15.60 -0.03
C MET A 14 11.50 -16.90 -0.66
N MET A 15 11.56 -17.03 -2.00
CA MET A 15 11.17 -18.27 -2.71
C MET A 15 12.14 -19.42 -2.41
N ILE A 16 13.45 -19.14 -2.40
CA ILE A 16 14.47 -20.13 -2.01
C ILE A 16 14.28 -20.53 -0.54
N PHE A 17 14.06 -19.55 0.34
CA PHE A 17 13.78 -19.80 1.75
C PHE A 17 12.55 -20.68 1.97
N LEU A 18 11.43 -20.37 1.31
CA LEU A 18 10.21 -21.17 1.39
C LEU A 18 10.38 -22.58 0.84
N PHE A 19 11.17 -22.76 -0.23
CA PHE A 19 11.49 -24.09 -0.76
C PHE A 19 12.28 -24.93 0.24
N ILE A 20 13.28 -24.34 0.89
CA ILE A 20 14.07 -25.02 1.93
C ILE A 20 13.17 -25.42 3.11
N VAL A 21 12.35 -24.48 3.61
CA VAL A 21 11.45 -24.74 4.74
C VAL A 21 10.43 -25.82 4.40
N ASN A 22 9.74 -25.71 3.26
CA ASN A 22 8.72 -26.70 2.88
C ASN A 22 9.32 -28.08 2.60
N SER A 23 10.53 -28.14 2.04
CA SER A 23 11.25 -29.41 1.84
C SER A 23 11.59 -30.11 3.17
N LEU A 24 11.83 -29.35 4.24
CA LEU A 24 12.10 -29.91 5.57
C LEU A 24 10.84 -30.27 6.37
N VAL A 25 9.77 -29.50 6.20
CA VAL A 25 8.53 -29.62 6.98
C VAL A 25 7.57 -30.64 6.37
N ILE A 26 7.38 -30.63 5.05
CA ILE A 26 6.40 -31.49 4.37
C ILE A 26 7.06 -32.83 4.06
N LYS A 27 6.63 -33.86 4.80
CA LYS A 27 7.12 -35.24 4.67
C LYS A 27 6.04 -36.21 4.21
N THR A 28 5.18 -35.78 3.30
CA THR A 28 4.04 -36.55 2.79
C THR A 28 4.18 -36.78 1.29
N GLY A 29 3.75 -37.95 0.81
CA GLY A 29 3.81 -38.35 -0.60
C GLY A 29 4.99 -39.27 -0.95
N PRO A 30 5.14 -39.64 -2.24
CA PRO A 30 6.28 -40.45 -2.69
C PRO A 30 7.58 -39.62 -2.66
N VAL A 31 8.66 -40.25 -2.21
CA VAL A 31 10.00 -39.66 -2.14
C VAL A 31 10.58 -39.59 -3.54
N LEU A 32 10.84 -38.38 -4.04
CA LEU A 32 11.40 -38.17 -5.38
C LEU A 32 12.92 -38.23 -5.35
N ILE A 33 13.53 -37.64 -4.32
CA ILE A 33 14.97 -37.54 -4.16
C ILE A 33 15.32 -37.85 -2.71
N ASN A 34 16.24 -38.80 -2.52
CA ASN A 34 16.75 -39.19 -1.21
C ASN A 34 18.21 -38.71 -1.06
N LEU A 35 18.41 -37.51 -0.51
CA LEU A 35 19.73 -36.99 -0.14
C LEU A 35 20.01 -37.33 1.34
N GLY A 36 20.12 -38.61 1.68
CA GLY A 36 20.55 -39.10 3.00
C GLY A 36 19.75 -38.57 4.20
N PHE A 37 20.09 -37.37 4.69
CA PHE A 37 19.43 -36.66 5.78
C PHE A 37 18.16 -35.89 5.36
N ILE A 38 18.01 -35.55 4.08
CA ILE A 38 16.87 -34.79 3.55
C ILE A 38 16.19 -35.61 2.44
N LYS A 39 14.93 -35.98 2.69
CA LYS A 39 14.06 -36.60 1.69
C LYS A 39 13.15 -35.52 1.12
N ILE A 40 13.21 -35.33 -0.19
CA ILE A 40 12.33 -34.40 -0.89
C ILE A 40 11.12 -35.17 -1.39
N TYR A 41 9.95 -34.76 -0.92
CA TYR A 41 8.69 -35.38 -1.25
C TYR A 41 8.02 -34.68 -2.42
N THR A 42 7.22 -35.40 -3.19
CA THR A 42 6.52 -34.83 -4.35
C THR A 42 5.56 -33.71 -3.92
N ASP A 43 4.87 -33.89 -2.79
CA ASP A 43 3.92 -32.91 -2.27
C ASP A 43 4.61 -31.62 -1.82
N SER A 44 5.85 -31.70 -1.31
CA SER A 44 6.60 -30.51 -0.88
C SER A 44 6.96 -29.62 -2.06
N ILE A 45 7.29 -30.23 -3.22
CA ILE A 45 7.55 -29.50 -4.47
C ILE A 45 6.27 -28.86 -4.99
N ILE A 46 5.17 -29.63 -5.08
CA ILE A 46 3.89 -29.14 -5.61
C ILE A 46 3.36 -27.98 -4.74
N GLN A 47 3.33 -28.14 -3.41
CA GLN A 47 2.88 -27.09 -2.50
C GLN A 47 3.77 -25.85 -2.58
N THR A 48 5.09 -26.03 -2.64
CA THR A 48 6.01 -24.89 -2.80
C THR A 48 5.74 -24.15 -4.11
N LEU A 49 5.53 -24.88 -5.21
CA LEU A 49 5.21 -24.27 -6.50
C LEU A 49 3.89 -23.49 -6.44
N TYR A 50 2.86 -24.03 -5.78
CA TYR A 50 1.60 -23.32 -5.55
C TYR A 50 1.79 -22.00 -4.77
N ILE A 51 2.59 -22.02 -3.70
CA ILE A 51 2.87 -20.83 -2.90
C ILE A 51 3.64 -19.80 -3.74
N ILE A 52 4.65 -20.24 -4.50
CA ILE A 52 5.44 -19.37 -5.38
C ILE A 52 4.56 -18.68 -6.41
N VAL A 53 3.74 -19.46 -7.15
CA VAL A 53 2.83 -18.90 -8.15
C VAL A 53 1.85 -17.92 -7.52
N ARG A 54 1.27 -18.26 -6.35
CA ARG A 54 0.37 -17.37 -5.61
C ARG A 54 1.04 -16.04 -5.26
N LEU A 55 2.25 -16.08 -4.73
CA LEU A 55 2.99 -14.87 -4.35
C LEU A 55 3.33 -14.00 -5.56
N VAL A 56 3.78 -14.63 -6.67
CA VAL A 56 4.07 -13.92 -7.92
C VAL A 56 2.81 -13.23 -8.45
N LEU A 57 1.66 -13.91 -8.44
CA LEU A 57 0.39 -13.32 -8.86
C LEU A 57 -0.06 -12.16 -7.97
N MET A 58 -0.05 -12.34 -6.64
CA MET A 58 -0.45 -11.29 -5.69
C MET A 58 0.39 -10.02 -5.86
N ILE A 59 1.72 -10.17 -5.97
CA ILE A 59 2.64 -9.04 -6.06
C ILE A 59 2.57 -8.38 -7.44
N SER A 60 2.41 -9.16 -8.51
CA SER A 60 2.24 -8.61 -9.86
C SER A 60 0.97 -7.77 -9.94
N LEU A 61 -0.17 -8.30 -9.45
CA LEU A 61 -1.44 -7.57 -9.39
C LEU A 61 -1.33 -6.28 -8.58
N THR A 62 -0.76 -6.36 -7.37
CA THR A 62 -0.57 -5.19 -6.51
C THR A 62 0.33 -4.14 -7.17
N THR A 63 1.43 -4.56 -7.81
CA THR A 63 2.36 -3.65 -8.49
C THR A 63 1.68 -2.97 -9.69
N ILE A 64 0.90 -3.71 -10.47
CA ILE A 64 0.13 -3.15 -11.59
C ILE A 64 -0.83 -2.09 -11.08
N LEU A 65 -1.58 -2.38 -10.01
CA LEU A 65 -2.51 -1.42 -9.39
C LEU A 65 -1.77 -0.16 -8.92
N THR A 66 -0.66 -0.31 -8.19
CA THR A 66 0.12 0.80 -7.65
C THR A 66 0.72 1.69 -8.73
N VAL A 67 1.16 1.12 -9.86
CA VAL A 67 1.82 1.88 -10.94
C VAL A 67 0.81 2.50 -11.91
N SER A 68 -0.33 1.84 -12.14
CA SER A 68 -1.34 2.31 -13.10
C SER A 68 -2.26 3.39 -12.55
N THR A 69 -2.43 3.47 -11.22
CA THR A 69 -3.43 4.34 -10.59
C THR A 69 -2.77 5.43 -9.76
N LYS A 70 -3.22 6.68 -9.90
CA LYS A 70 -2.72 7.79 -9.08
C LYS A 70 -3.23 7.63 -7.64
N PRO A 71 -2.42 7.94 -6.61
CA PRO A 71 -2.85 7.84 -5.22
C PRO A 71 -4.14 8.60 -4.89
N MET A 72 -4.34 9.79 -5.46
CA MET A 72 -5.58 10.55 -5.30
C MET A 72 -6.80 9.89 -5.95
N ASP A 73 -6.62 9.11 -7.01
CA ASP A 73 -7.74 8.40 -7.65
C ASP A 73 -8.15 7.19 -6.78
N LEU A 74 -7.19 6.57 -6.08
CA LEU A 74 -7.47 5.51 -5.10
C LEU A 74 -8.30 6.02 -3.91
N THR A 75 -8.10 7.26 -3.45
CA THR A 75 -8.89 7.79 -2.32
C THR A 75 -10.36 7.95 -2.66
N PHE A 76 -10.67 8.41 -3.87
CA PHE A 76 -12.05 8.48 -4.35
C PHE A 76 -12.64 7.07 -4.53
N GLY A 77 -11.87 6.11 -5.02
CA GLY A 77 -12.30 4.71 -5.07
C GLY A 77 -12.62 4.14 -3.68
N ILE A 78 -11.79 4.44 -2.68
CA ILE A 78 -12.05 4.06 -1.28
C ILE A 78 -13.33 4.75 -0.76
N GLU A 79 -13.54 6.03 -1.08
CA GLU A 79 -14.78 6.75 -0.71
C GLU A 79 -16.03 6.04 -1.23
N ASP A 80 -15.99 5.59 -2.49
CA ASP A 80 -17.10 4.92 -3.16
C ASP A 80 -17.31 3.50 -2.61
N LEU A 81 -16.23 2.78 -2.30
CA LEU A 81 -16.29 1.49 -1.60
C LEU A 81 -16.81 1.62 -0.16
N LEU A 82 -16.55 2.75 0.50
CA LEU A 82 -17.03 3.04 1.86
C LEU A 82 -18.44 3.64 1.87
N ALA A 83 -18.94 4.15 0.75
CA ALA A 83 -20.28 4.74 0.65
C ALA A 83 -21.43 3.84 1.15
N PRO A 84 -21.49 2.52 0.89
CA PRO A 84 -22.56 1.67 1.45
C PRO A 84 -22.51 1.58 2.99
N PHE A 85 -21.33 1.75 3.60
CA PHE A 85 -21.16 1.75 5.05
C PHE A 85 -21.69 3.02 5.72
N LYS A 86 -22.16 4.02 4.96
CA LYS A 86 -22.92 5.16 5.50
C LYS A 86 -24.17 4.71 6.27
N ILE A 87 -24.75 3.55 5.94
CA ILE A 87 -25.89 2.97 6.66
C ILE A 87 -25.53 2.70 8.13
N ILE A 88 -24.28 2.33 8.41
CA ILE A 88 -23.74 2.07 9.75
C ILE A 88 -23.12 3.36 10.34
N LYS A 89 -23.45 4.54 9.78
CA LYS A 89 -22.95 5.86 10.18
C LYS A 89 -21.44 6.04 10.03
N VAL A 90 -20.80 5.31 9.12
CA VAL A 90 -19.39 5.54 8.77
C VAL A 90 -19.28 6.84 7.95
N PRO A 91 -18.47 7.84 8.37
CA PRO A 91 -18.32 9.12 7.68
C PRO A 91 -17.36 8.98 6.47
N SER A 92 -17.83 8.31 5.42
CA SER A 92 -16.97 7.93 4.28
C SER A 92 -16.39 9.15 3.54
N HIS A 93 -17.14 10.25 3.47
CA HIS A 93 -16.72 11.47 2.78
C HIS A 93 -15.59 12.19 3.55
N GLU A 94 -15.75 12.31 4.86
CA GLU A 94 -14.77 12.91 5.76
C GLU A 94 -13.47 12.11 5.77
N ILE A 95 -13.56 10.78 5.78
CA ILE A 95 -12.39 9.90 5.65
C ILE A 95 -11.65 10.19 4.33
N ALA A 96 -12.37 10.20 3.21
CA ALA A 96 -11.77 10.47 1.90
C ALA A 96 -11.14 11.86 1.80
N MET A 97 -11.77 12.86 2.43
CA MET A 97 -11.26 14.22 2.54
C MET A 97 -9.96 14.27 3.35
N ILE A 98 -9.91 13.66 4.53
CA ILE A 98 -8.70 13.59 5.37
C ILE A 98 -7.55 12.95 4.60
N ILE A 99 -7.80 11.81 3.93
CA ILE A 99 -6.77 11.12 3.14
C ILE A 99 -6.33 12.02 1.96
N SER A 100 -7.25 12.71 1.29
CA SER A 100 -6.93 13.59 0.17
C SER A 100 -6.08 14.80 0.61
N ILE A 101 -6.37 15.37 1.78
CA ILE A 101 -5.55 16.42 2.40
C ILE A 101 -4.17 15.88 2.75
N ALA A 102 -4.10 14.72 3.40
CA ALA A 102 -2.84 14.08 3.76
C ALA A 102 -1.97 13.81 2.53
N LEU A 103 -2.51 13.18 1.48
CA LEU A 103 -1.78 12.90 0.23
C LEU A 103 -1.27 14.18 -0.44
N ARG A 104 -2.04 15.28 -0.39
CA ARG A 104 -1.61 16.58 -0.93
C ARG A 104 -0.51 17.22 -0.09
N PHE A 105 -0.54 17.03 1.23
CA PHE A 105 0.46 17.62 2.13
C PHE A 105 1.75 16.81 2.24
N ILE A 106 1.74 15.50 1.96
CA ILE A 106 2.96 14.67 2.00
C ILE A 106 4.12 15.29 1.21
N PRO A 107 3.96 15.67 -0.08
CA PRO A 107 5.05 16.30 -0.83
C PRO A 107 5.56 17.59 -0.16
N THR A 108 4.65 18.45 0.29
CA THR A 108 5.02 19.73 0.92
C THR A 108 5.71 19.54 2.28
N LEU A 109 5.30 18.53 3.06
CA LEU A 109 5.92 18.20 4.34
C LEU A 109 7.32 17.60 4.15
N LEU A 110 7.53 16.82 3.08
CA LEU A 110 8.86 16.32 2.73
C LEU A 110 9.79 17.47 2.31
N ASP A 111 9.29 18.43 1.52
CA ASP A 111 10.07 19.61 1.15
C ASP A 111 10.43 20.47 2.38
N GLU A 112 9.48 20.66 3.30
CA GLU A 112 9.70 21.40 4.54
C GLU A 112 10.68 20.68 5.47
N ALA A 113 10.53 19.36 5.65
CA ALA A 113 11.48 18.55 6.40
C ALA A 113 12.90 18.66 5.82
N ASN A 114 13.04 18.62 4.49
CA ASN A 114 14.33 18.81 3.83
C ASN A 114 14.91 20.22 4.04
N ARG A 115 14.07 21.26 4.04
CA ARG A 115 14.49 22.64 4.34
C ARG A 115 14.97 22.78 5.79
N ILE A 116 14.19 22.27 6.75
CA ILE A 116 14.54 22.28 8.17
C ILE A 116 15.83 21.50 8.40
N MET A 117 15.96 20.31 7.81
CA MET A 117 17.16 19.48 7.92
C MET A 117 18.41 20.22 7.42
N LYS A 118 18.34 20.87 6.25
CA LYS A 118 19.46 21.70 5.73
C LYS A 118 19.76 22.88 6.64
N ALA A 119 18.75 23.58 7.15
CA ALA A 119 18.93 24.70 8.06
C ALA A 119 19.58 24.31 9.39
N GLN A 120 19.18 23.17 9.96
CA GLN A 120 19.78 22.63 11.19
C GLN A 120 21.20 22.11 10.96
N ALA A 121 21.47 21.50 9.80
CA ALA A 121 22.83 21.12 9.42
C ALA A 121 23.77 22.33 9.32
N SER A 122 23.29 23.46 8.76
CA SER A 122 24.05 24.72 8.78
C SER A 122 24.28 25.31 10.18
N ARG A 123 23.47 24.91 11.17
CA ARG A 123 23.63 25.26 12.59
C ARG A 123 24.48 24.25 13.37
N GLY A 124 25.08 23.28 12.68
CA GLY A 124 26.00 22.29 13.28
C GLY A 124 25.34 21.03 13.81
N VAL A 125 24.06 20.78 13.49
CA VAL A 125 23.41 19.51 13.82
C VAL A 125 23.86 18.43 12.84
N ASP A 126 24.54 17.40 13.33
CA ASP A 126 24.86 16.21 12.55
C ASP A 126 23.71 15.19 12.62
N PHE A 127 23.23 14.76 11.45
CA PHE A 127 22.14 13.80 11.31
C PHE A 127 22.63 12.38 10.95
N GLN A 128 23.89 12.22 10.53
CA GLN A 128 24.41 10.95 10.03
C GLN A 128 25.27 10.25 11.08
N GLU A 129 26.12 11.01 11.77
CA GLU A 129 27.08 10.50 12.75
C GLU A 129 26.63 10.74 14.19
N GLY A 130 27.33 10.11 15.14
CA GLY A 130 27.08 10.31 16.58
C GLY A 130 26.48 9.12 17.32
N SER A 131 26.53 9.23 18.64
CA SER A 131 25.94 8.32 19.61
C SER A 131 24.40 8.33 19.56
N ILE A 132 23.76 7.31 20.12
CA ILE A 132 22.29 7.20 20.15
C ILE A 132 21.65 8.46 20.78
N LYS A 133 22.27 9.03 21.81
CA LYS A 133 21.77 10.24 22.49
C LYS A 133 21.80 11.46 21.57
N GLU A 134 22.87 11.62 20.80
CA GLU A 134 23.01 12.70 19.82
C GLU A 134 22.00 12.55 18.68
N LYS A 135 21.80 11.34 18.17
CA LYS A 135 20.79 11.06 17.13
C LYS A 135 19.38 11.41 17.58
N ILE A 136 19.02 11.15 18.84
CA ILE A 136 17.74 11.56 19.40
C ILE A 136 17.62 13.09 19.42
N GLY A 137 18.67 13.79 19.83
CA GLY A 137 18.73 15.26 19.79
C GLY A 137 18.53 15.82 18.38
N SER A 138 19.21 15.24 17.38
CA SER A 138 19.08 15.64 15.97
C SER A 138 17.67 15.41 15.44
N ILE A 139 17.03 14.28 15.79
CA ILE A 139 15.63 14.01 15.42
C ILE A 139 14.68 15.05 16.04
N LEU A 140 14.87 15.40 17.32
CA LEU A 140 14.05 16.42 17.99
C LEU A 140 14.19 17.80 17.33
N ALA A 141 15.40 18.17 16.90
CA ALA A 141 15.67 19.42 16.19
C ALA A 141 14.92 19.53 14.84
N LEU A 142 14.54 18.39 14.24
CA LEU A 142 13.71 18.32 13.03
C LEU A 142 12.22 18.22 13.35
N ILE A 143 11.83 17.33 14.26
CA ILE A 143 10.43 17.02 14.58
C ILE A 143 9.72 18.24 15.16
N ILE A 144 10.32 18.95 16.13
CA ILE A 144 9.64 20.04 16.83
C ILE A 144 9.23 21.17 15.85
N PRO A 145 10.13 21.71 14.99
CA PRO A 145 9.73 22.72 14.01
C PRO A 145 8.73 22.20 12.98
N LEU A 146 8.88 20.95 12.53
CA LEU A 146 7.97 20.36 11.55
C LEU A 146 6.55 20.23 12.10
N PHE A 147 6.40 19.83 13.37
CA PHE A 147 5.10 19.77 14.05
C PHE A 147 4.50 21.17 14.22
N ALA A 148 5.27 22.15 14.68
CA ALA A 148 4.79 23.52 14.83
C ALA A 148 4.26 24.09 13.49
N SER A 149 5.02 23.90 12.40
CA SER A 149 4.60 24.30 11.05
C SER A 149 3.36 23.53 10.58
N SER A 150 3.27 22.24 10.86
CA SER A 150 2.12 21.41 10.48
C SER A 150 0.84 21.82 11.21
N PHE A 151 0.93 22.18 12.49
CA PHE A 151 -0.21 22.71 13.26
C PHE A 151 -0.70 24.05 12.71
N GLN A 152 0.23 24.97 12.46
CA GLN A 152 -0.13 26.26 11.84
C GLN A 152 -0.82 26.07 10.49
N ARG A 153 -0.30 25.18 9.65
CA ARG A 153 -0.93 24.87 8.35
C ARG A 153 -2.30 24.20 8.49
N ALA A 154 -2.51 23.39 9.54
CA ALA A 154 -3.81 22.79 9.81
C ALA A 154 -4.85 23.85 10.21
N GLU A 155 -4.46 24.83 11.03
CA GLU A 155 -5.28 25.97 11.44
C GLU A 155 -5.62 26.85 10.23
N GLU A 156 -4.61 27.27 9.45
CA GLU A 156 -4.81 28.04 8.22
C GLU A 156 -5.72 27.32 7.21
N LEU A 157 -5.59 26.00 7.09
CA LEU A 157 -6.47 25.21 6.24
C LEU A 157 -7.89 25.20 6.79
N ALA A 158 -8.08 24.99 8.09
CA ALA A 158 -9.40 24.97 8.73
C ALA A 158 -10.12 26.31 8.54
N ASP A 159 -9.44 27.42 8.83
CA ASP A 159 -9.98 28.78 8.66
C ASP A 159 -10.35 29.05 7.19
N ALA A 160 -9.47 28.67 6.25
CA ALA A 160 -9.74 28.83 4.82
C ALA A 160 -10.90 27.95 4.34
N MET A 161 -11.12 26.80 4.97
CA MET A 161 -12.24 25.92 4.67
C MET A 161 -13.56 26.48 5.19
N GLU A 162 -13.58 26.97 6.43
CA GLU A 162 -14.76 27.63 7.01
C GLU A 162 -15.13 28.90 6.24
N ALA A 163 -14.16 29.74 5.89
CA ALA A 163 -14.38 30.93 5.07
C ALA A 163 -14.95 30.63 3.68
N ARG A 164 -14.70 29.42 3.14
CA ARG A 164 -15.29 28.93 1.88
C ARG A 164 -16.65 28.25 2.07
N GLY A 165 -17.22 28.32 3.27
CA GLY A 165 -18.50 27.68 3.62
C GLY A 165 -18.39 26.16 3.71
N TYR A 166 -17.27 25.62 4.20
CA TYR A 166 -17.17 24.19 4.45
C TYR A 166 -17.88 23.78 5.74
N ASN A 167 -19.01 23.08 5.62
CA ASN A 167 -19.69 22.46 6.77
C ASN A 167 -19.51 20.92 6.74
N PRO A 168 -18.88 20.29 7.76
CA PRO A 168 -18.79 18.83 7.88
C PRO A 168 -20.17 18.17 7.96
N GLY A 169 -20.37 17.04 7.28
CA GLY A 169 -21.62 16.26 7.33
C GLY A 169 -22.79 16.82 6.50
N GLU A 170 -22.68 18.00 5.90
CA GLU A 170 -23.70 18.48 4.96
C GLU A 170 -23.61 17.79 3.60
N LYS A 171 -24.74 17.75 2.87
CA LYS A 171 -24.78 17.21 1.51
C LYS A 171 -23.96 18.10 0.58
N ARG A 172 -22.94 17.52 -0.05
CA ARG A 172 -22.09 18.20 -1.05
C ARG A 172 -22.20 17.57 -2.43
N THR A 173 -21.95 18.38 -3.44
CA THR A 173 -21.71 17.92 -4.82
C THR A 173 -20.23 17.63 -5.02
N ARG A 174 -19.92 16.69 -5.91
CA ARG A 174 -18.54 16.35 -6.28
C ARG A 174 -18.16 17.07 -7.57
N TYR A 175 -17.01 17.75 -7.56
CA TYR A 175 -16.44 18.32 -8.78
C TYR A 175 -15.85 17.23 -9.69
N ARG A 176 -15.15 16.25 -9.11
CA ARG A 176 -14.58 15.12 -9.83
C ARG A 176 -15.51 13.93 -9.72
N VAL A 177 -16.17 13.59 -10.83
CA VAL A 177 -17.09 12.45 -10.93
C VAL A 177 -16.48 11.45 -11.91
N TYR A 178 -16.36 10.20 -11.48
CA TYR A 178 -15.90 9.11 -12.34
C TYR A 178 -17.13 8.53 -13.05
N THR A 179 -17.14 8.62 -14.39
CA THR A 179 -18.16 8.01 -15.23
C THR A 179 -17.68 6.64 -15.67
N ILE A 180 -18.57 5.65 -15.60
CA ILE A 180 -18.28 4.29 -16.07
C ILE A 180 -18.16 4.31 -17.59
N ASP A 181 -17.01 3.90 -18.10
CA ASP A 181 -16.80 3.71 -19.54
C ASP A 181 -17.19 2.28 -19.95
N ILE A 182 -17.41 2.07 -21.25
CA ILE A 182 -17.67 0.75 -21.85
C ILE A 182 -16.52 -0.21 -21.54
N GLN A 183 -15.29 0.30 -21.52
CA GLN A 183 -14.10 -0.48 -21.15
C GLN A 183 -14.20 -0.99 -19.70
N ASP A 184 -14.71 -0.19 -18.77
CA ASP A 184 -14.87 -0.59 -17.38
C ASP A 184 -15.91 -1.71 -17.23
N ILE A 185 -17.02 -1.61 -17.97
CA ILE A 185 -18.07 -2.63 -18.01
C ILE A 185 -17.53 -3.94 -18.57
N MET A 186 -16.83 -3.88 -19.71
CA MET A 186 -16.22 -5.06 -20.33
C MET A 186 -15.21 -5.74 -19.39
N MET A 187 -14.32 -4.96 -18.77
CA MET A 187 -13.30 -5.49 -17.86
C MET A 187 -13.94 -6.08 -16.58
N THR A 188 -14.98 -5.45 -16.05
CA THR A 188 -15.74 -5.97 -14.90
C THR A 188 -16.41 -7.30 -15.23
N LEU A 189 -17.03 -7.41 -16.41
CA LEU A 189 -17.72 -8.63 -16.85
C LEU A 189 -16.73 -9.77 -17.10
N ILE A 190 -15.60 -9.50 -17.76
CA ILE A 190 -14.53 -10.50 -17.96
C ILE A 190 -14.00 -10.99 -16.61
N THR A 191 -13.74 -10.08 -15.66
CA THR A 191 -13.24 -10.44 -14.34
C THR A 191 -14.25 -11.29 -13.55
N ALA A 192 -15.54 -10.94 -13.62
CA ALA A 192 -16.61 -11.71 -12.99
C ALA A 192 -16.72 -13.12 -13.59
N LEU A 193 -16.66 -13.27 -14.92
CA LEU A 193 -16.68 -14.57 -15.59
C LEU A 193 -15.50 -15.45 -15.19
N VAL A 194 -14.29 -14.89 -15.13
CA VAL A 194 -13.09 -15.62 -14.69
C VAL A 194 -13.26 -16.10 -13.24
N LEU A 195 -13.74 -15.24 -12.34
CA LEU A 195 -13.99 -15.61 -10.94
C LEU A 195 -15.04 -16.71 -10.81
N ILE A 196 -16.16 -16.62 -11.53
CA ILE A 196 -17.22 -17.65 -11.52
C ILE A 196 -16.65 -18.97 -12.04
N SER A 197 -15.88 -18.96 -13.13
CA SER A 197 -15.24 -20.15 -13.67
C SER A 197 -14.31 -20.81 -12.65
N PHE A 198 -13.51 -20.04 -11.91
CA PHE A 198 -12.65 -20.57 -10.86
C PHE A 198 -13.44 -21.15 -9.68
N ILE A 199 -14.54 -20.51 -9.28
CA ILE A 199 -15.40 -21.00 -8.20
C ILE A 199 -16.07 -22.32 -8.62
N VAL A 200 -16.61 -22.40 -9.83
CA VAL A 200 -17.22 -23.63 -10.36
C VAL A 200 -16.20 -24.74 -10.45
N TYR A 201 -15.01 -24.47 -10.99
CA TYR A 201 -13.91 -25.44 -11.04
C TYR A 201 -13.58 -26.00 -9.65
N ARG A 202 -13.52 -25.13 -8.62
CA ARG A 202 -13.25 -25.55 -7.23
C ARG A 202 -14.39 -26.34 -6.58
N ILE A 203 -15.63 -26.13 -6.99
CA ILE A 203 -16.80 -26.82 -6.41
C ILE A 203 -16.99 -28.20 -7.07
N VAL A 204 -16.72 -28.30 -8.37
CA VAL A 204 -16.95 -29.50 -9.18
C VAL A 204 -15.80 -30.52 -9.06
N LEU A 205 -14.57 -30.06 -8.81
CA LEU A 205 -13.33 -30.85 -8.74
C LEU A 205 -12.73 -30.80 -7.34
#